data_AF-A0A1M5BU29-F1
#
_entry.id   AF-A0A1M5BU29-F1
#
_cell.length_a   1.000
_cell.length_b   1.000
_cell.length_c   1.000
_cell.angle_alpha   90.00
_cell.angle_beta   90.00
_cell.angle_gamma   90.00
#
_symmetry.space_group_name_H-M   'P 1'
#
loop_
_entity.id
_entity.type
_entity.pdbx_description
1 polymer ?
#
loop_
_entity_poly.entity_id
_entity_poly.type
_entity_poly.pdbx_seq_one_letter_code
_entity_poly.pdbx_strand_id
1 'polypeptide(L)'
;MADYPARGNQLPPDGVMTHLDYTTYAHAIFVRRLIGNPYRTTIYMDQDEVLRAAYTSAFDARIAFGRVEMATVQFQKQMDIDEKRRLSNACRPRIRQLAMACGCSEELAISKKMAWDYAKLCAQEPDWRNRWVAHPRDTTNEPRRRVQYLTDTNRKSLIDIGWTLSGATLAPVDNYFMRIRRKLYYLERPIPSHTNANRLHYGYSAYDPKRVVQYLEIFRVFTNYIRKDDDGVTPAMKFGLAKGPLKFEDILYWRPF
;
A
#
# COMPACT_ATOMS: atom_id res chain seq x y z
N MET A 1 -13.95 -33.24 30.54
CA MET A 1 -15.17 -33.39 29.72
C MET A 1 -14.91 -32.61 28.45
N ALA A 2 -14.72 -33.28 27.31
CA ALA A 2 -14.38 -32.60 26.06
C ALA A 2 -15.63 -31.87 25.52
N ASP A 3 -15.46 -30.60 25.22
CA ASP A 3 -16.51 -29.69 24.76
C ASP A 3 -16.79 -29.97 23.28
N TYR A 4 -17.54 -31.04 23.01
CA TYR A 4 -17.89 -31.43 21.64
C TYR A 4 -18.95 -30.47 21.07
N PRO A 5 -18.84 -30.06 19.80
CA PRO A 5 -19.80 -29.14 19.19
C PRO A 5 -21.22 -29.74 19.20
N ALA A 6 -22.12 -29.09 19.94
CA ALA A 6 -23.55 -29.37 20.00
C ALA A 6 -24.36 -28.25 19.31
N ARG A 7 -25.68 -28.39 19.20
CA ARG A 7 -26.57 -27.39 18.56
C ARG A 7 -26.37 -25.93 19.03
N GLY A 8 -25.91 -25.73 20.27
CA GLY A 8 -25.61 -24.40 20.84
C GLY A 8 -24.21 -23.85 20.54
N ASN A 9 -23.25 -24.73 20.20
CA ASN A 9 -21.83 -24.42 19.98
C ASN A 9 -21.33 -24.99 18.64
N GLN A 10 -22.23 -25.16 17.66
CA GLN A 10 -21.91 -25.74 16.37
C GLN A 10 -21.03 -24.75 15.59
N LEU A 11 -19.82 -25.16 15.23
CA LEU A 11 -18.98 -24.39 14.31
C LEU A 11 -19.71 -24.24 12.96
N PRO A 12 -19.49 -23.13 12.24
CA PRO A 12 -20.06 -22.96 10.91
C PRO A 12 -19.77 -24.19 10.04
N PRO A 13 -20.77 -24.76 9.33
CA PRO A 13 -20.57 -25.94 8.50
C PRO A 13 -19.65 -25.66 7.30
N ASP A 14 -19.51 -24.39 6.92
CA ASP A 14 -18.65 -23.90 5.85
C ASP A 14 -17.69 -22.81 6.35
N GLY A 15 -16.41 -22.96 6.03
CA GLY A 15 -15.37 -21.97 6.29
C GLY A 15 -14.74 -22.08 7.67
N VAL A 16 -13.44 -21.80 7.74
CA VAL A 16 -12.67 -21.76 8.99
C VAL A 16 -11.89 -20.45 9.04
N MET A 17 -11.75 -19.87 10.24
CA MET A 17 -10.86 -18.73 10.44
C MET A 17 -9.40 -19.21 10.35
N THR A 18 -8.69 -18.80 9.31
CA THR A 18 -7.26 -19.06 9.18
C THR A 18 -6.46 -17.97 9.89
N HIS A 19 -5.31 -18.33 10.48
CA HIS A 19 -4.40 -17.32 11.02
C HIS A 19 -3.95 -16.33 9.94
N LEU A 20 -3.89 -15.06 10.32
CA LEU A 20 -3.48 -13.96 9.43
C LEU A 20 -2.06 -14.17 8.87
N ASP A 21 -1.19 -14.81 9.63
CA ASP A 21 0.18 -15.07 9.20
C ASP A 21 0.20 -16.00 7.97
N TYR A 22 -0.56 -17.11 8.01
CA TYR A 22 -0.63 -18.04 6.89
C TYR A 22 -1.14 -17.36 5.61
N THR A 23 -2.18 -16.54 5.73
CA THR A 23 -2.74 -15.83 4.57
C THR A 23 -1.78 -14.77 4.04
N THR A 24 -1.03 -14.10 4.92
CA THR A 24 -0.05 -13.08 4.53
C THR A 24 1.16 -13.69 3.81
N TYR A 25 1.69 -14.81 4.30
CA TYR A 25 2.77 -15.54 3.62
C TYR A 25 2.30 -16.14 2.29
N ALA A 26 1.12 -16.77 2.26
CA ALA A 26 0.54 -17.29 1.02
C ALA A 26 0.33 -16.16 -0.01
N HIS A 27 -0.13 -14.99 0.45
CA HIS A 27 -0.29 -13.80 -0.38
C HIS A 27 1.05 -13.34 -0.98
N ALA A 28 2.11 -13.21 -0.17
CA ALA A 28 3.42 -12.78 -0.65
C ALA A 28 3.99 -13.74 -1.73
N ILE A 29 3.85 -15.06 -1.53
CA ILE A 29 4.26 -16.09 -2.49
C ILE A 29 3.42 -15.99 -3.78
N PHE A 30 2.11 -15.80 -3.65
CA PHE A 30 1.21 -15.67 -4.80
C PHE A 30 1.51 -14.41 -5.60
N VAL A 31 1.73 -13.27 -4.95
CA VAL A 31 2.14 -12.02 -5.58
C VAL A 31 3.47 -12.18 -6.32
N ARG A 32 4.47 -12.80 -5.70
CA ARG A 32 5.74 -13.13 -6.37
C ARG A 32 5.54 -13.93 -7.65
N ARG A 33 4.63 -14.92 -7.63
CA ARG A 33 4.30 -15.73 -8.81
C ARG A 33 3.63 -14.90 -9.91
N LEU A 34 2.69 -14.03 -9.54
CA LEU A 34 1.96 -13.19 -10.51
C LEU A 34 2.85 -12.13 -11.17
N ILE A 35 3.76 -11.50 -10.41
CA ILE A 35 4.65 -10.46 -10.94
C ILE A 35 5.72 -11.06 -11.88
N GLY A 36 5.97 -12.38 -11.81
CA GLY A 36 6.97 -13.04 -12.65
C GLY A 36 8.39 -12.63 -12.24
N ASN A 37 9.27 -12.33 -13.20
CA ASN A 37 10.68 -12.03 -12.96
C ASN A 37 11.10 -10.69 -13.59
N PRO A 38 10.59 -9.55 -13.08
CA PRO A 38 10.97 -8.23 -13.58
C PRO A 38 12.44 -7.95 -13.26
N TYR A 39 13.04 -7.03 -14.04
CA TYR A 39 14.42 -6.60 -13.84
C TYR A 39 14.66 -6.00 -12.44
N ARG A 40 13.72 -5.18 -11.96
CA ARG A 40 13.73 -4.56 -10.64
C ARG A 40 12.33 -4.55 -10.04
N THR A 41 12.22 -4.73 -8.73
CA THR A 41 10.97 -4.59 -7.98
C THR A 41 11.24 -3.81 -6.71
N THR A 42 10.36 -2.89 -6.39
CA THR A 42 10.42 -2.15 -5.14
C THR A 42 9.08 -2.29 -4.41
N ILE A 43 9.13 -2.69 -3.15
CA ILE A 43 7.97 -3.00 -2.31
C ILE A 43 7.92 -1.97 -1.19
N TYR A 44 6.82 -1.22 -1.12
CA TYR A 44 6.55 -0.28 -0.05
C TYR A 44 5.45 -0.84 0.86
N MET A 45 5.61 -0.69 2.17
CA MET A 45 4.66 -1.19 3.17
C MET A 45 4.58 -0.28 4.40
N ASP A 46 3.53 -0.42 5.20
CA ASP A 46 3.47 0.17 6.55
C ASP A 46 4.46 -0.59 7.48
N GLN A 47 4.66 -0.10 8.70
CA GLN A 47 5.45 -0.75 9.76
C GLN A 47 4.72 -1.99 10.33
N ASP A 48 4.46 -2.98 9.48
CA ASP A 48 3.85 -4.25 9.84
C ASP A 48 4.88 -5.38 9.76
N GLU A 49 5.15 -6.00 10.89
CA GLU A 49 6.18 -7.02 11.04
C GLU A 49 5.84 -8.33 10.31
N VAL A 50 4.55 -8.69 10.26
CA VAL A 50 4.08 -9.91 9.58
C VAL A 50 4.21 -9.74 8.07
N LEU A 51 3.79 -8.59 7.53
CA LEU A 51 3.99 -8.24 6.12
C LEU A 51 5.47 -8.18 5.77
N ARG A 52 6.29 -7.56 6.62
CA ARG A 52 7.74 -7.50 6.43
C ARG A 52 8.33 -8.89 6.33
N ALA A 53 8.06 -9.77 7.31
CA ALA A 53 8.59 -11.12 7.34
C ALA A 53 8.10 -11.97 6.16
N ALA A 54 6.82 -11.87 5.79
CA ALA A 54 6.23 -12.60 4.67
C ALA A 54 6.87 -12.21 3.33
N TYR A 55 7.00 -10.91 3.05
CA TYR A 55 7.60 -10.44 1.80
C TYR A 55 9.12 -10.62 1.77
N THR A 56 9.83 -10.46 2.89
CA THR A 56 11.26 -10.79 2.94
C THR A 56 11.49 -12.27 2.67
N SER A 57 10.69 -13.16 3.26
CA SER A 57 10.81 -14.61 3.04
C SER A 57 10.44 -15.01 1.62
N ALA A 58 9.38 -14.42 1.05
CA ALA A 58 8.98 -14.73 -0.32
C ALA A 58 10.00 -14.23 -1.35
N PHE A 59 10.70 -13.13 -1.12
CA PHE A 59 11.61 -12.52 -2.09
C PHE A 59 13.10 -12.66 -1.72
N ASP A 60 13.44 -13.51 -0.76
CA ASP A 60 14.77 -13.71 -0.16
C ASP A 60 15.93 -13.73 -1.17
N ALA A 61 15.88 -14.62 -2.17
CA ALA A 61 16.92 -14.76 -3.18
C ALA A 61 17.02 -13.50 -4.04
N ARG A 62 15.89 -12.89 -4.40
CA ARG A 62 15.87 -11.67 -5.23
C ARG A 62 16.38 -10.45 -4.47
N ILE A 63 16.13 -10.38 -3.16
CA ILE A 63 16.71 -9.38 -2.28
C ILE A 63 18.22 -9.58 -2.19
N ALA A 64 18.68 -10.82 -1.98
CA ALA A 64 20.10 -11.14 -1.93
C ALA A 64 20.85 -10.80 -3.23
N PHE A 65 20.18 -10.86 -4.39
CA PHE A 65 20.71 -10.41 -5.69
C PHE A 65 20.49 -8.92 -5.99
N GLY A 66 19.90 -8.14 -5.08
CA GLY A 66 19.65 -6.70 -5.27
C GLY A 66 18.55 -6.38 -6.32
N ARG A 67 17.76 -7.38 -6.73
CA ARG A 67 16.66 -7.22 -7.70
C ARG A 67 15.36 -6.75 -7.05
N VAL A 68 15.19 -7.04 -5.76
CA VAL A 68 14.03 -6.60 -4.97
C VAL A 68 14.51 -5.69 -3.85
N GLU A 69 13.82 -4.58 -3.71
CA GLU A 69 13.99 -3.62 -2.62
C GLU A 69 12.70 -3.53 -1.81
N MET A 70 12.86 -3.27 -0.53
CA MET A 70 11.78 -3.08 0.42
C MET A 70 12.06 -1.84 1.26
N ALA A 71 11.04 -1.02 1.45
CA ALA A 71 11.07 0.11 2.37
C ALA A 71 9.74 0.24 3.12
N THR A 72 9.81 0.62 4.39
CA THR A 72 8.64 0.96 5.21
C THR A 72 8.38 2.45 5.13
N VAL A 73 7.11 2.82 5.10
CA VAL A 73 6.67 4.22 5.03
C VAL A 73 5.87 4.55 6.28
N GLN A 74 6.23 5.65 6.92
CA GLN A 74 5.53 6.21 8.07
C GLN A 74 5.14 7.66 7.76
N PHE A 75 4.00 8.11 8.26
CA PHE A 75 3.58 9.51 8.18
C PHE A 75 2.71 9.88 9.38
N GLN A 76 2.58 11.18 9.64
CA GLN A 76 1.84 11.69 10.78
C GLN A 76 0.33 11.57 10.54
N LYS A 77 -0.32 10.64 11.26
CA LYS A 77 -1.77 10.35 11.08
C LYS A 77 -2.66 11.45 11.68
N GLN A 78 -2.34 11.94 12.88
CA GLN A 78 -3.09 12.97 13.59
C GLN A 78 -2.50 14.35 13.29
N MET A 79 -3.19 15.10 12.44
CA MET A 79 -2.85 16.47 12.05
C MET A 79 -4.07 17.13 11.44
N ASP A 80 -4.26 18.42 11.69
CA ASP A 80 -5.38 19.17 11.13
C ASP A 80 -5.22 19.38 9.60
N ILE A 81 -6.34 19.57 8.90
CA ILE A 81 -6.34 19.75 7.45
C ILE A 81 -5.57 21.01 7.03
N ASP A 82 -5.64 22.09 7.81
CA ASP A 82 -4.95 23.34 7.50
C ASP A 82 -3.44 23.22 7.76
N GLU A 83 -3.05 22.49 8.79
CA GLU A 83 -1.65 22.13 9.03
C GLU A 83 -1.06 21.29 7.89
N LYS A 84 -1.80 20.28 7.43
CA LYS A 84 -1.41 19.44 6.28
C LYS A 84 -1.23 20.27 5.01
N ARG A 85 -2.17 21.17 4.73
CA ARG A 85 -2.10 22.09 3.59
C ARG A 85 -0.90 23.04 3.71
N ARG A 86 -0.65 23.57 4.91
CA ARG A 86 0.50 24.44 5.18
C ARG A 86 1.83 23.72 4.91
N LEU A 87 1.99 22.48 5.37
CA LEU A 87 3.19 21.67 5.12
C LEU A 87 3.40 21.40 3.63
N SER A 88 2.37 20.94 2.93
CA SER A 88 2.39 20.69 1.48
C SER A 88 2.73 21.95 0.68
N ASN A 89 2.18 23.11 1.07
CA ASN A 89 2.49 24.38 0.41
C ASN A 89 3.92 24.86 0.72
N ALA A 90 4.39 24.67 1.94
CA ALA A 90 5.73 25.06 2.35
C ALA A 90 6.85 24.20 1.73
N CYS A 91 6.58 22.93 1.40
CA CYS A 91 7.60 22.08 0.78
C CYS A 91 7.86 22.42 -0.70
N ARG A 92 6.87 22.92 -1.43
CA ARG A 92 6.99 23.28 -2.86
C ARG A 92 8.14 24.26 -3.16
N PRO A 93 8.25 25.45 -2.53
CA PRO A 93 9.36 26.36 -2.79
C PRO A 93 10.71 25.77 -2.40
N ARG A 94 10.78 24.97 -1.33
CA ARG A 94 12.02 24.29 -0.90
C ARG A 94 12.51 23.28 -1.94
N ILE A 95 11.59 22.50 -2.52
CA ILE A 95 11.91 21.54 -3.58
C ILE A 95 12.39 22.27 -4.83
N ARG A 96 11.75 23.39 -5.22
CA ARG A 96 12.20 24.21 -6.35
C ARG A 96 13.61 24.78 -6.13
N GLN A 97 13.89 25.30 -4.93
CA GLN A 97 15.23 25.79 -4.59
C GLN A 97 16.28 24.68 -4.64
N LEU A 98 15.94 23.49 -4.12
CA LEU A 98 16.80 22.31 -4.20
C LEU A 98 17.09 21.92 -5.65
N ALA A 99 16.06 21.92 -6.50
CA ALA A 99 16.18 21.62 -7.92
C ALA A 99 17.07 22.64 -8.66
N MET A 100 16.89 23.93 -8.38
CA MET A 100 17.73 25.00 -8.91
C MET A 100 19.19 24.86 -8.47
N ALA A 101 19.44 24.60 -7.18
CA ALA A 101 20.79 24.42 -6.64
C ALA A 101 21.50 23.20 -7.23
N CYS A 102 20.76 22.12 -7.52
CA CYS A 102 21.29 20.93 -8.17
C CYS A 102 21.34 21.00 -9.71
N GLY A 103 20.78 22.05 -10.31
CA GLY A 103 20.66 22.18 -11.77
C GLY A 103 19.90 21.04 -12.44
N CYS A 104 18.85 20.51 -11.80
CA CYS A 104 18.11 19.34 -12.30
C CYS A 104 16.59 19.41 -12.06
N SER A 105 15.84 18.39 -12.49
CA SER A 105 14.41 18.28 -12.19
C SER A 105 14.13 18.15 -10.69
N GLU A 106 12.92 18.49 -10.26
CA GLU A 106 12.49 18.34 -8.86
C GLU A 106 12.60 16.90 -8.38
N GLU A 107 12.22 15.93 -9.21
CA GLU A 107 12.27 14.50 -8.89
C GLU A 107 13.71 14.04 -8.64
N LEU A 108 14.64 14.42 -9.53
CA LEU A 108 16.05 14.06 -9.38
C LEU A 108 16.66 14.76 -8.16
N ALA A 109 16.25 16.00 -7.88
CA ALA A 109 16.71 16.74 -6.71
C ALA A 109 16.26 16.08 -5.41
N ILE A 110 14.99 15.65 -5.34
CA ILE A 110 14.44 14.87 -4.22
C ILE A 110 15.23 13.57 -4.04
N SER A 111 15.43 12.80 -5.11
CA SER A 111 16.19 11.55 -5.10
C SER A 111 17.61 11.75 -4.57
N LYS A 112 18.35 12.75 -5.08
CA LYS A 112 19.70 13.10 -4.60
C LYS A 112 19.71 13.49 -3.13
N LYS A 113 18.75 14.30 -2.68
CA LYS A 113 18.64 14.72 -1.27
C LYS A 113 18.38 13.53 -0.35
N MET A 114 17.47 12.64 -0.73
CA MET A 114 17.16 11.44 0.06
C MET A 114 18.34 10.47 0.11
N ALA A 115 19.06 10.30 -1.00
CA ALA A 115 20.30 9.52 -1.02
C ALA A 115 21.36 10.08 -0.06
N TRP A 116 21.55 11.40 -0.06
CA TRP A 116 22.50 12.08 0.82
C TRP A 116 22.10 11.95 2.30
N ASP A 117 20.82 12.16 2.62
CA ASP A 117 20.31 12.00 3.97
C ASP A 117 20.44 10.56 4.47
N TYR A 118 20.20 9.58 3.59
CA TYR A 118 20.41 8.17 3.91
C TYR A 118 21.88 7.87 4.21
N ALA A 119 22.80 8.32 3.36
CA ALA A 119 24.23 8.13 3.57
C ALA A 119 24.71 8.74 4.89
N LYS A 120 24.22 9.94 5.22
CA LYS A 120 24.49 10.60 6.51
C LYS A 120 23.96 9.77 7.68
N LEU A 121 22.74 9.25 7.59
CA LEU A 121 22.15 8.39 8.62
C LEU A 121 22.94 7.08 8.78
N CYS A 122 23.40 6.44 7.70
CA CYS A 122 24.22 5.25 7.80
C CYS A 122 25.55 5.50 8.53
N ALA A 123 26.11 6.71 8.42
CA ALA A 123 27.33 7.09 9.14
C ALA A 123 27.09 7.40 10.63
N GLN A 124 25.88 7.82 11.00
CA GLN A 124 25.53 8.26 12.36
C GLN A 124 24.83 7.17 13.18
N GLU A 125 24.02 6.33 12.55
CA GLU A 125 23.15 5.35 13.20
C GLU A 125 23.54 3.91 12.79
N PRO A 126 24.19 3.14 13.67
CA PRO A 126 24.61 1.77 13.36
C PRO A 126 23.41 0.81 13.23
N ASP A 127 22.33 1.04 13.99
CA ASP A 127 21.11 0.23 13.89
C ASP A 127 20.25 0.72 12.72
N TRP A 128 20.03 -0.17 11.74
CA TRP A 128 19.20 0.13 10.56
C TRP A 128 17.75 0.48 10.95
N ARG A 129 17.25 -0.02 12.09
CA ARG A 129 15.88 0.25 12.55
C ARG A 129 15.63 1.72 12.88
N ASN A 130 16.69 2.47 13.15
CA ASN A 130 16.61 3.89 13.49
C ASN A 130 16.85 4.81 12.27
N ARG A 131 17.17 4.25 11.09
CA ARG A 131 17.48 5.00 9.87
C ARG A 131 16.20 5.43 9.12
N TRP A 132 15.57 6.49 9.62
CA TRP A 132 14.38 7.10 9.02
C TRP A 132 14.72 8.34 8.19
N VAL A 133 14.60 8.23 6.87
CA VAL A 133 14.83 9.34 5.95
C VAL A 133 13.54 10.14 5.79
N ALA A 134 13.57 11.44 6.10
CA ALA A 134 12.44 12.31 5.87
C ALA A 134 12.25 12.59 4.37
N HIS A 135 11.03 12.41 3.88
CA HIS A 135 10.71 12.70 2.50
C HIS A 135 10.54 14.22 2.29
N PRO A 136 11.26 14.87 1.36
CA PRO A 136 11.19 16.32 1.17
C PRO A 136 9.82 16.85 0.71
N ARG A 137 9.05 16.00 0.02
CA ARG A 137 7.70 16.31 -0.49
C ARG A 137 6.65 15.78 0.47
N ASP A 138 5.99 16.69 1.18
CA ASP A 138 4.81 16.40 1.99
C ASP A 138 3.55 16.44 1.13
N THR A 139 2.59 15.58 1.44
CA THR A 139 1.25 15.63 0.82
C THR A 139 0.19 15.68 1.90
N THR A 140 -1.04 16.08 1.53
CA THR A 140 -2.17 16.08 2.46
C THR A 140 -2.47 14.68 3.01
N ASN A 141 -2.27 13.64 2.20
CA ASN A 141 -2.52 12.26 2.59
C ASN A 141 -1.37 11.69 3.43
N GLU A 142 -0.13 12.10 3.16
CA GLU A 142 1.08 11.61 3.82
C GLU A 142 1.93 12.78 4.30
N PRO A 143 1.52 13.47 5.38
CA PRO A 143 2.28 14.58 5.93
C PRO A 143 3.42 14.07 6.83
N ARG A 144 4.55 14.78 6.83
CA ARG A 144 5.79 14.41 7.52
C ARG A 144 6.20 12.97 7.20
N ARG A 145 6.10 12.60 5.92
CA ARG A 145 6.41 11.24 5.46
C ARG A 145 7.88 10.91 5.73
N ARG A 146 8.13 9.72 6.27
CA ARG A 146 9.46 9.16 6.51
C ARG A 146 9.53 7.77 5.94
N VAL A 147 10.72 7.39 5.50
CA VAL A 147 10.98 6.13 4.82
C VAL A 147 12.16 5.45 5.49
N GLN A 148 12.01 4.17 5.82
CA GLN A 148 13.09 3.33 6.32
C GLN A 148 13.39 2.25 5.29
N TYR A 149 14.65 2.18 4.87
CA TYR A 149 15.10 1.22 3.87
C TYR A 149 15.49 -0.11 4.54
N LEU A 150 14.81 -1.20 4.17
CA LEU A 150 14.91 -2.48 4.88
C LEU A 150 15.96 -3.44 4.29
N THR A 151 16.30 -3.27 3.02
CA THR A 151 17.00 -4.28 2.21
C THR A 151 18.26 -3.71 1.57
N ASP A 152 18.95 -2.85 2.33
CA ASP A 152 20.24 -2.35 1.90
C ASP A 152 21.28 -3.48 1.93
N THR A 153 21.70 -3.91 0.74
CA THR A 153 22.72 -4.95 0.54
C THR A 153 24.11 -4.36 0.30
N ASN A 154 24.28 -3.03 0.41
CA ASN A 154 25.50 -2.29 0.07
C ASN A 154 25.98 -2.47 -1.38
N ARG A 155 25.14 -3.03 -2.27
CA ARG A 155 25.47 -3.26 -3.69
C ARG A 155 24.98 -2.16 -4.61
N LYS A 156 24.13 -1.26 -4.12
CA LYS A 156 23.47 -0.25 -4.93
C LYS A 156 24.20 1.08 -4.89
N SER A 157 24.08 1.80 -6.01
CA SER A 157 24.52 3.19 -6.06
C SER A 157 23.64 4.04 -5.14
N LEU A 158 24.21 5.12 -4.59
CA LEU A 158 23.43 6.10 -3.84
C LEU A 158 22.28 6.68 -4.66
N ILE A 159 22.46 6.82 -5.98
CA ILE A 159 21.41 7.30 -6.89
C ILE A 159 20.23 6.34 -6.92
N ASP A 160 20.48 5.04 -7.00
CA ASP A 160 19.44 4.01 -6.99
C ASP A 160 18.66 3.99 -5.67
N ILE A 161 19.37 4.16 -4.55
CA ILE A 161 18.77 4.27 -3.21
C ILE A 161 17.90 5.53 -3.13
N GLY A 162 18.38 6.66 -3.66
CA GLY A 162 17.63 7.90 -3.76
C GLY A 162 16.30 7.72 -4.50
N TRP A 163 16.32 7.00 -5.62
CA TRP A 163 15.10 6.71 -6.38
C TRP A 163 14.13 5.81 -5.60
N THR A 164 14.64 4.75 -4.97
CA THR A 164 13.85 3.87 -4.08
C THR A 164 13.19 4.65 -2.95
N LEU A 165 13.92 5.55 -2.32
CA LEU A 165 13.40 6.35 -1.21
C LEU A 165 12.40 7.42 -1.69
N SER A 166 12.68 8.08 -2.82
CA SER A 166 11.80 9.13 -3.37
C SER A 166 10.47 8.60 -3.89
N GLY A 167 10.44 7.36 -4.38
CA GLY A 167 9.24 6.70 -4.87
C GLY A 167 8.35 6.12 -3.75
N ALA A 168 8.81 6.11 -2.50
CA ALA A 168 8.11 5.44 -1.41
C ALA A 168 6.83 6.17 -0.99
N THR A 169 5.69 5.50 -1.16
CA THR A 169 4.35 6.01 -0.81
C THR A 169 3.37 4.85 -0.59
N LEU A 170 2.42 5.04 0.32
CA LEU A 170 1.27 4.15 0.55
C LEU A 170 -0.03 4.73 -0.01
N ALA A 171 -0.03 5.99 -0.45
CA ALA A 171 -1.19 6.71 -0.93
C ALA A 171 -2.02 5.94 -1.99
N PRO A 172 -1.44 5.23 -2.98
CA PRO A 172 -2.23 4.45 -3.94
C PRO A 172 -3.04 3.32 -3.27
N VAL A 173 -2.43 2.59 -2.33
CA VAL A 173 -3.07 1.48 -1.59
C VAL A 173 -4.13 2.04 -0.64
N ASP A 174 -3.81 3.10 0.09
CA ASP A 174 -4.75 3.77 0.99
C ASP A 174 -5.96 4.34 0.24
N ASN A 175 -5.76 4.94 -0.93
CA ASN A 175 -6.83 5.41 -1.79
C ASN A 175 -7.71 4.26 -2.28
N TYR A 176 -7.12 3.10 -2.61
CA TYR A 176 -7.88 1.91 -2.99
C TYR A 176 -8.75 1.39 -1.83
N PHE A 177 -8.18 1.25 -0.63
CA PHE A 177 -8.94 0.84 0.56
C PHE A 177 -9.99 1.86 0.98
N MET A 178 -9.68 3.16 0.88
CA MET A 178 -10.65 4.23 1.14
C MET A 178 -11.85 4.12 0.20
N ARG A 179 -11.62 3.87 -1.10
CA ARG A 179 -12.70 3.67 -2.06
C ARG A 179 -13.54 2.44 -1.75
N ILE A 180 -12.93 1.33 -1.33
CA ILE A 180 -13.65 0.14 -0.87
C ILE A 180 -14.57 0.52 0.29
N ARG A 181 -14.03 1.16 1.33
CA ARG A 181 -14.76 1.53 2.56
C ARG A 181 -15.90 2.52 2.31
N ARG A 182 -15.77 3.41 1.32
CA ARG A 182 -16.82 4.40 0.97
C ARG A 182 -17.87 3.88 0.00
N LYS A 183 -17.60 2.80 -0.74
CA LYS A 183 -18.51 2.28 -1.78
C LYS A 183 -19.18 0.97 -1.41
N LEU A 184 -18.60 0.20 -0.49
CA LEU A 184 -19.16 -1.07 -0.03
C LEU A 184 -19.62 -0.93 1.42
N TYR A 185 -20.93 -0.89 1.63
CA TYR A 185 -21.54 -0.72 2.96
C TYR A 185 -21.03 -1.75 3.98
N TYR A 186 -20.85 -3.00 3.56
CA TYR A 186 -20.32 -4.07 4.44
C TYR A 186 -18.91 -3.81 4.98
N LEU A 187 -18.14 -2.94 4.33
CA LEU A 187 -16.75 -2.63 4.67
C LEU A 187 -16.58 -1.17 5.09
N GLU A 188 -17.69 -0.46 5.29
CA GLU A 188 -17.66 0.90 5.80
C GLU A 188 -17.11 0.91 7.22
N ARG A 189 -16.27 1.90 7.52
CA ARG A 189 -15.79 2.05 8.90
C ARG A 189 -16.92 2.62 9.75
N PRO A 190 -17.17 2.08 10.94
CA PRO A 190 -18.16 2.63 11.85
C PRO A 190 -17.84 4.08 12.16
N ILE A 191 -18.87 4.93 12.16
CA ILE A 191 -18.74 6.34 12.52
C ILE A 191 -18.63 6.40 14.05
N PRO A 192 -17.54 6.93 14.61
CA PRO A 192 -17.43 7.11 16.05
C PRO A 192 -18.47 8.15 16.49
N SER A 193 -19.33 7.78 17.43
CA SER A 193 -20.25 8.73 18.06
C SER A 193 -19.55 9.40 19.25
N HIS A 194 -19.35 10.72 19.16
CA HIS A 194 -18.79 11.53 20.24
C HIS A 194 -19.64 11.47 21.52
N THR A 195 -20.96 11.28 21.38
CA THR A 195 -21.92 11.25 22.49
C THR A 195 -21.91 9.92 23.27
N ASN A 196 -21.26 8.87 22.73
CA ASN A 196 -21.30 7.52 23.32
C ASN A 196 -19.89 6.97 23.58
N ALA A 197 -18.99 7.81 24.11
CA ALA A 197 -17.62 7.44 24.50
C ALA A 197 -16.82 6.74 23.37
N ASN A 198 -16.95 7.19 22.12
CA ASN A 198 -16.32 6.57 20.94
C ASN A 198 -16.72 5.10 20.67
N ARG A 199 -17.83 4.60 21.23
CA ARG A 199 -18.33 3.26 20.88
C ARG A 199 -18.67 3.20 19.37
N LEU A 200 -18.18 2.14 18.73
CA LEU A 200 -18.31 1.92 17.30
C LEU A 200 -19.54 1.05 17.02
N HIS A 201 -20.52 1.57 16.28
CA HIS A 201 -21.68 0.81 15.82
C HIS A 201 -21.51 0.42 14.35
N TYR A 202 -21.54 -0.89 14.07
CA TYR A 202 -21.47 -1.43 12.70
C TYR A 202 -22.88 -1.61 12.16
N GLY A 203 -23.40 -0.60 11.45
CA GLY A 203 -24.78 -0.62 10.94
C GLY A 203 -25.03 -1.63 9.80
N TYR A 204 -23.98 -2.03 9.08
CA TYR A 204 -24.09 -2.82 7.84
C TYR A 204 -23.22 -4.09 7.87
N SER A 205 -23.14 -4.80 8.99
CA SER A 205 -22.40 -6.06 9.04
C SER A 205 -23.02 -7.10 8.08
N ALA A 206 -22.18 -7.77 7.30
CA ALA A 206 -22.65 -8.86 6.43
C ALA A 206 -23.00 -10.07 7.29
N TYR A 207 -24.26 -10.51 7.26
CA TYR A 207 -24.68 -11.77 7.88
C TYR A 207 -24.00 -12.99 7.23
N ASP A 208 -23.72 -12.91 5.92
CA ASP A 208 -23.00 -13.93 5.16
C ASP A 208 -21.68 -13.35 4.59
N PRO A 209 -20.51 -13.82 5.04
CA PRO A 209 -19.21 -13.33 4.56
C PRO A 209 -19.00 -13.60 3.06
N LYS A 210 -19.69 -14.58 2.46
CA LYS A 210 -19.62 -14.85 1.00
C LYS A 210 -20.08 -13.62 0.20
N ARG A 211 -21.01 -12.83 0.73
CA ARG A 211 -21.45 -11.57 0.10
C ARG A 211 -20.31 -10.57 0.00
N VAL A 212 -19.51 -10.41 1.06
CA VAL A 212 -18.35 -9.49 1.05
C VAL A 212 -17.37 -9.86 -0.07
N VAL A 213 -17.11 -11.16 -0.24
CA VAL A 213 -16.23 -11.66 -1.31
C VAL A 213 -16.78 -11.31 -2.69
N GLN A 214 -18.08 -11.57 -2.94
CA GLN A 214 -18.75 -11.23 -4.20
C GLN A 214 -18.65 -9.73 -4.52
N TYR A 215 -18.93 -8.86 -3.55
CA TYR A 215 -18.83 -7.41 -3.76
C TYR A 215 -17.39 -6.94 -4.01
N LEU A 216 -16.41 -7.51 -3.31
CA LEU A 216 -15.00 -7.22 -3.54
C LEU A 216 -14.56 -7.68 -4.94
N GLU A 217 -15.03 -8.83 -5.41
CA GLU A 217 -14.73 -9.33 -6.74
C GLU A 217 -15.29 -8.41 -7.83
N ILE A 218 -16.57 -8.00 -7.72
CA ILE A 218 -17.18 -7.01 -8.61
C ILE A 218 -16.38 -5.70 -8.58
N PHE A 219 -16.00 -5.22 -7.39
CA PHE A 219 -15.24 -3.99 -7.24
C PHE A 219 -13.84 -4.08 -7.88
N ARG A 220 -13.17 -5.24 -7.79
CA ARG A 220 -11.87 -5.50 -8.43
C ARG A 220 -12.00 -5.49 -9.94
N VAL A 221 -12.98 -6.20 -10.50
CA VAL A 221 -13.20 -6.23 -11.95
C VAL A 221 -13.53 -4.83 -12.47
N PHE A 222 -14.48 -4.15 -11.84
CA PHE A 222 -14.84 -2.77 -12.21
C PHE A 222 -13.64 -1.82 -12.18
N THR A 223 -12.85 -1.84 -11.09
CA THR A 223 -11.74 -0.90 -10.92
C THR A 223 -10.58 -1.17 -11.89
N ASN A 224 -10.36 -2.43 -12.29
CA ASN A 224 -9.22 -2.81 -13.13
C ASN A 224 -9.54 -2.80 -14.63
N TYR A 225 -10.77 -3.17 -15.03
CA TYR A 225 -11.12 -3.39 -16.44
C TYR A 225 -12.12 -2.39 -17.03
N ILE A 226 -12.97 -1.77 -16.21
CA ILE A 226 -14.03 -0.86 -16.69
C ILE A 226 -13.67 0.60 -16.42
N ARG A 227 -13.26 0.92 -15.17
CA ARG A 227 -13.03 2.30 -14.75
C ARG A 227 -11.75 2.85 -15.38
N LYS A 228 -11.95 3.89 -16.21
CA LYS A 228 -10.88 4.66 -16.84
C LYS A 228 -10.31 5.71 -15.89
N ASP A 229 -9.04 6.04 -16.09
CA ASP A 229 -8.44 7.26 -15.56
C ASP A 229 -8.74 8.47 -16.46
N ASP A 230 -8.13 9.61 -16.13
CA ASP A 230 -8.32 10.88 -16.85
C ASP A 230 -7.80 10.78 -18.30
N ASP A 231 -6.87 9.87 -18.58
CA ASP A 231 -6.32 9.58 -19.92
C ASP A 231 -7.18 8.57 -20.69
N GLY A 232 -8.29 8.09 -20.12
CA GLY A 232 -9.17 7.10 -20.75
C GLY A 232 -8.67 5.66 -20.68
N VAL A 233 -7.62 5.37 -19.92
CA VAL A 233 -6.94 4.07 -19.84
C VAL A 233 -7.33 3.34 -18.55
N THR A 234 -7.43 2.02 -18.60
CA THR A 234 -7.71 1.19 -17.41
C THR A 234 -6.43 0.58 -16.84
N PRO A 235 -6.38 0.23 -15.53
CA PRO A 235 -5.23 -0.46 -14.96
C PRO A 235 -4.86 -1.74 -15.72
N ALA A 236 -5.84 -2.54 -16.17
CA ALA A 236 -5.61 -3.74 -16.96
C ALA A 236 -4.90 -3.43 -18.29
N MET A 237 -5.21 -2.29 -18.94
CA MET A 237 -4.49 -1.85 -20.14
C MET A 237 -3.05 -1.48 -19.83
N LYS A 238 -2.78 -0.78 -18.71
CA LYS A 238 -1.42 -0.41 -18.29
C LYS A 238 -0.53 -1.64 -18.04
N PHE A 239 -1.13 -2.72 -17.54
CA PHE A 239 -0.44 -4.00 -17.33
C PHE A 239 -0.40 -4.89 -18.59
N GLY A 240 -1.01 -4.47 -19.71
CA GLY A 240 -1.06 -5.27 -20.94
C GLY A 240 -2.02 -6.47 -20.87
N LEU A 241 -2.92 -6.51 -19.87
CA LEU A 241 -3.92 -7.57 -19.70
C LEU A 241 -5.16 -7.37 -20.57
N ALA A 242 -5.42 -6.14 -21.02
CA ALA A 242 -6.56 -5.80 -21.86
C ALA A 242 -6.15 -4.84 -22.98
N LYS A 243 -6.75 -4.99 -24.17
CA LYS A 243 -6.51 -4.09 -25.33
C LYS A 243 -7.31 -2.79 -25.27
N GLY A 244 -8.37 -2.74 -24.46
CA GLY A 244 -9.26 -1.60 -24.31
C GLY A 244 -10.11 -1.70 -23.04
N PRO A 245 -10.86 -0.65 -22.68
CA PRO A 245 -11.79 -0.70 -21.57
C PRO A 245 -12.94 -1.66 -21.87
N LEU A 246 -13.28 -2.51 -20.90
CA LEU A 246 -14.47 -3.37 -20.98
C LEU A 246 -15.72 -2.59 -20.52
N LYS A 247 -16.88 -3.01 -21.01
CA LYS A 247 -18.18 -2.55 -20.53
C LYS A 247 -18.78 -3.52 -19.52
N PHE A 248 -19.86 -3.14 -18.85
CA PHE A 248 -20.52 -4.03 -17.89
C PHE A 248 -21.11 -5.26 -18.57
N GLU A 249 -21.65 -5.10 -19.78
CA GLU A 249 -22.27 -6.14 -20.59
C GLU A 249 -21.26 -7.20 -21.05
N ASP A 250 -19.97 -6.84 -21.15
CA ASP A 250 -18.89 -7.76 -21.52
C ASP A 250 -18.54 -8.75 -20.38
N ILE A 251 -18.97 -8.44 -19.15
CA ILE A 251 -18.63 -9.19 -17.93
C ILE A 251 -19.87 -9.83 -17.31
N LEU A 252 -20.98 -9.08 -17.26
CA LEU A 252 -22.27 -9.54 -16.77
C LEU A 252 -23.12 -9.95 -17.97
N TYR A 253 -22.98 -11.21 -18.38
CA TYR A 253 -23.84 -11.76 -19.42
C TYR A 253 -25.27 -11.88 -18.90
N TRP A 254 -26.16 -11.06 -19.42
CA TRP A 254 -27.59 -11.28 -19.26
C TRP A 254 -27.96 -12.53 -20.06
N ARG A 255 -28.23 -13.64 -19.37
CA ARG A 255 -28.89 -14.80 -19.97
C ARG A 255 -30.38 -14.70 -19.65
N PRO A 256 -31.22 -14.21 -20.57
CA PRO A 256 -32.66 -14.36 -20.41
C PRO A 256 -32.96 -15.86 -20.39
N PHE A 257 -33.70 -16.30 -19.38
CA PHE A 257 -34.25 -17.65 -19.31
C PHE A 257 -35.24 -17.88 -20.45
#